data_AF-A0A5M8NVB7-F1
#
_entry.id   AF-A0A5M8NVB7-F1
#
_cell.length_a   1.000
_cell.length_b   1.000
_cell.length_c   1.000
_cell.angle_alpha   90.00
_cell.angle_beta   90.00
_cell.angle_gamma   90.00
#
_symmetry.space_group_name_H-M   'P 1'
#
loop_
_entity.id
_entity.type
_entity.pdbx_description
1 polymer ?
#
loop_
_entity_poly.entity_id
_entity_poly.type
_entity_poly.pdbx_seq_one_letter_code
_entity_poly.pdbx_strand_id
1 'polypeptide(L)' 'MNNPTQNYELMLKELTNICSSITSFKQIRQPKLSDLELVALNQTAEYMSY' A
#
# COMPACT_ATOMS: atom_id res chain seq x y z
N MET A 1 25.05 -11.49 -0.92
CA MET A 1 23.87 -11.29 -0.05
C MET A 1 22.85 -10.51 -0.85
N ASN A 2 21.68 -11.07 -1.11
CA ASN A 2 20.66 -10.42 -1.92
C ASN A 2 20.15 -9.18 -1.17
N ASN A 3 20.36 -8.00 -1.75
CA ASN A 3 19.89 -6.75 -1.17
C ASN A 3 18.35 -6.70 -1.32
N PRO A 4 17.58 -6.68 -0.23
CA PRO A 4 16.12 -6.67 -0.28
C PRO A 4 15.56 -5.51 -1.11
N THR A 5 16.21 -4.34 -1.05
CA THR A 5 15.80 -3.14 -1.80
C THR A 5 15.99 -3.33 -3.30
N GLN A 6 17.13 -3.89 -3.71
CA GLN A 6 17.39 -4.14 -5.14
C GLN A 6 16.46 -5.21 -5.71
N ASN A 7 16.15 -6.24 -4.91
CA ASN A 7 15.19 -7.26 -5.29
C ASN A 7 13.79 -6.70 -5.45
N TYR A 8 13.37 -5.81 -4.54
CA TYR A 8 12.09 -5.13 -4.63
C TYR A 8 11.99 -4.28 -5.89
N GLU A 9 13.02 -3.49 -6.22
CA GLU A 9 13.05 -2.66 -7.42
C GLU A 9 12.95 -3.50 -8.70
N LEU A 10 13.66 -4.63 -8.76
CA LEU A 10 13.58 -5.56 -9.90
C LEU A 10 12.19 -6.16 -10.06
N MET A 11 11.59 -6.65 -8.97
CA MET A 11 10.23 -7.20 -9.00
C MET A 11 9.20 -6.15 -9.41
N LEU A 12 9.32 -4.93 -8.88
CA LEU A 12 8.42 -3.82 -9.22
C LEU A 12 8.50 -3.47 -10.71
N LYS A 13 9.72 -3.44 -11.27
CA LYS A 13 9.94 -3.16 -12.69
C LYS A 13 9.30 -4.23 -13.59
N GLU A 14 9.52 -5.51 -13.27
CA GLU A 14 8.93 -6.61 -14.04
C GLU A 14 7.40 -6.62 -13.96
N LEU A 15 6.85 -6.45 -12.76
CA LEU A 15 5.40 -6.38 -12.56
C LEU A 15 4.77 -5.19 -13.31
N THR A 16 5.43 -4.04 -13.32
CA THR A 16 4.96 -2.85 -14.06
C THR A 16 4.96 -3.09 -15.56
N ASN A 17 5.99 -3.78 -16.09
CA ASN A 17 6.07 -4.12 -17.51
C ASN A 17 4.98 -5.12 -17.92
N ILE A 18 4.78 -6.18 -17.14
CA ILE A 18 3.76 -7.21 -17.41
C ILE A 18 2.36 -6.61 -17.33
N CYS A 19 2.11 -5.76 -16.35
CA CYS A 19 0.82 -5.12 -16.13
C CYS A 19 0.61 -3.83 -16.94
N SER A 20 1.54 -3.45 -17.81
CA SER A 20 1.47 -2.20 -18.61
C SER A 20 0.25 -2.14 -19.54
N SER A 21 -0.24 -3.31 -19.99
CA SER A 21 -1.43 -3.46 -20.81
C SER A 21 -2.74 -3.43 -20.02
N ILE A 22 -2.66 -3.57 -18.69
CA ILE A 22 -3.82 -3.43 -17.81
C ILE A 22 -4.11 -1.95 -17.73
N THR A 23 -5.14 -1.51 -18.46
CA THR A 23 -5.76 -0.20 -18.26
C THR A 23 -6.46 -0.22 -16.89
N SER A 24 -5.65 -0.07 -15.84
CA SER A 24 -6.15 0.13 -14.49
C SER A 24 -6.92 1.44 -14.49
N PHE A 25 -8.25 1.35 -14.44
CA PHE A 25 -9.05 2.48 -14.05
C PHE A 25 -8.50 2.93 -12.70
N LYS A 26 -8.00 4.16 -12.62
CA LYS A 26 -7.57 4.78 -11.36
C LYS A 26 -8.81 4.95 -10.49
N GLN A 27 -9.28 3.87 -9.88
CA GLN A 27 -10.34 3.88 -8.88
C GLN A 27 -9.71 4.42 -7.61
N ILE A 28 -9.63 5.75 -7.53
CA ILE A 28 -9.44 6.44 -6.26
C ILE A 28 -10.75 6.26 -5.50
N ARG A 29 -10.91 5.11 -4.82
CA ARG A 29 -12.02 4.94 -3.88
C ARG A 29 -11.69 5.81 -2.68
N GLN A 30 -12.56 6.76 -2.39
CA GLN A 30 -12.52 7.41 -1.09
C GLN A 30 -12.88 6.33 -0.05
N PRO A 31 -12.04 6.10 0.96
CA PRO A 31 -12.39 5.21 2.05
C PRO A 31 -13.65 5.72 2.73
N LYS A 32 -14.47 4.81 3.28
CA LYS A 32 -15.61 5.25 4.08
C LYS A 32 -15.09 5.95 5.33
N LEU A 33 -15.84 6.92 5.84
CA LEU A 33 -15.50 7.59 7.09
C LEU A 33 -15.31 6.59 8.24
N SER A 34 -16.14 5.55 8.29
CA SER A 34 -16.03 4.45 9.25
C SER A 34 -14.68 3.74 9.21
N ASP A 35 -14.10 3.59 8.02
CA ASP A 35 -12.81 2.90 7.84
C ASP A 35 -11.67 3.79 8.34
N LEU A 36 -11.78 5.10 8.11
CA LEU A 36 -10.83 6.10 8.64
C LEU A 36 -10.89 6.19 10.17
N GLU A 37 -12.09 6.19 10.75
CA GLU A 37 -12.31 6.21 12.20
C GLU A 37 -11.70 4.98 12.87
N LEU A 38 -11.87 3.79 12.28
CA LEU A 38 -11.27 2.56 12.81
C LEU A 38 -9.74 2.62 12.82
N VAL A 39 -9.13 3.11 11.74
CA VAL A 39 -7.67 3.28 11.67
C VAL A 39 -7.18 4.29 12.71
N ALA A 40 -7.89 5.41 12.87
CA ALA A 40 -7.55 6.44 13.86
C ALA A 40 -7.65 5.92 15.30
N LEU A 41 -8.68 5.14 15.63
CA LEU A 41 -8.83 4.51 16.95
C LEU A 41 -7.68 3.56 17.26
N ASN A 42 -7.29 2.72 16.31
CA ASN A 42 -6.17 1.78 16.49
C ASN A 42 -4.85 2.51 16.73
N GLN A 43 -4.54 3.53 15.92
CA GLN A 43 -3.32 4.34 16.10
C GLN A 43 -3.31 5.07 17.45
N THR A 44 -4.47 5.57 17.87
CA THR A 44 -4.61 6.24 19.17
C THR A 44 -4.38 5.27 20.33
N ALA A 45 -4.94 4.06 20.24
CA ALA A 45 -4.74 3.02 21.23
C ALA A 45 -3.27 2.58 21.32
N GLU A 46 -2.59 2.40 20.18
CA GLU A 46 -1.16 2.09 20.14
C GLU A 46 -0.32 3.19 20.79
N TYR A 47 -0.61 4.46 20.49
CA TYR A 47 0.09 5.60 21.09
C TYR A 47 -0.16 5.70 22.60
N MET A 48 -1.41 5.49 23.05
CA MET A 48 -1.77 5.54 24.47
C MET A 48 -1.28 4.33 25.27
N SER A 49 -0.88 3.26 24.60
CA SER A 49 -0.32 2.06 25.24
C SER A 49 1.19 2.17 25.50
N TYR A 50 1.85 3.24 25.03
CA TYR A 50 3.24 3.60 25.35
C TYR A 50 3.30 4.47 26.61
#